data_AF-A0A7C6KSP0-F1
#
_entry.id   AF-A0A7C6KSP0-F1
#
_cell.length_a   1.000
_cell.length_b   1.000
_cell.length_c   1.000
_cell.angle_alpha   90.00
_cell.angle_beta   90.00
_cell.angle_gamma   90.00
#
_symmetry.space_group_name_H-M   'P 1'
#
loop_
_entity.id
_entity.type
_entity.pdbx_description
1 polymer ?
#
loop_
_entity_poly.entity_id
_entity_poly.type
_entity_poly.pdbx_seq_one_letter_code
_entity_poly.pdbx_strand_id
1 'polypeptide(L)' 'MDEQKSANDEEIESHGVPIIYNSGLKEYIGNLTIDYDNSMPQRGFIIKDSKPFRC' A
#
# COMPACT_ATOMS: atom_id res chain seq x y z
N MET A 1 16.67 14.29 -3.39
CA MET A 1 16.61 13.06 -4.22
C MET A 1 17.14 12.00 -3.29
N ASP A 2 16.27 11.48 -2.44
CA ASP A 2 16.62 10.64 -1.29
C ASP A 2 15.96 9.28 -1.47
N GLU A 3 16.40 8.53 -2.48
CA GLU A 3 16.06 7.12 -2.64
C GLU A 3 16.98 6.28 -1.73
N GLN A 4 16.75 6.34 -0.42
CA GLN A 4 17.25 5.31 0.49
C GLN A 4 16.31 4.11 0.40
N LYS A 5 16.56 3.21 -0.56
CA LYS A 5 16.03 1.84 -0.51
C LYS A 5 16.56 1.22 0.79
N SER A 6 15.69 1.03 1.77
CA SER A 6 16.04 0.43 3.05
C SER A 6 16.33 -1.05 2.82
N ALA A 7 17.30 -1.61 3.54
CA ALA A 7 17.71 -3.01 3.38
C ALA A 7 16.58 -4.04 3.67
N ASN A 8 15.47 -3.58 4.24
CA ASN A 8 14.30 -4.38 4.60
C ASN A 8 13.08 -4.12 3.70
N ASP A 9 13.25 -3.42 2.58
CA ASP A 9 12.16 -3.14 1.66
C ASP A 9 11.94 -4.33 0.70
N GLU A 10 10.70 -4.78 0.60
CA GLU A 10 10.21 -5.73 -0.40
C GLU A 10 9.50 -4.97 -1.52
N GLU A 11 9.55 -5.53 -2.73
CA GLU A 11 8.94 -4.96 -3.92
C GLU A 11 7.92 -5.95 -4.48
N ILE A 12 6.69 -5.47 -4.73
CA ILE A 12 5.64 -6.23 -5.41
C ILE A 12 5.15 -5.44 -6.62
N GLU A 13 4.79 -6.15 -7.68
CA GLU A 13 4.21 -5.53 -8.86
C GLU A 13 2.68 -5.59 -8.77
N SER A 14 2.02 -4.43 -8.88
CA SER A 14 0.56 -4.34 -8.94
C SER A 14 0.15 -3.46 -10.11
N HIS A 15 -0.61 -4.03 -11.05
CA HIS A 15 -1.12 -3.33 -12.24
C HIS A 15 -0.03 -2.55 -13.03
N GLY A 16 1.18 -3.09 -13.10
CA GLY A 16 2.31 -2.48 -13.82
C GLY A 16 3.01 -1.36 -13.05
N VAL A 17 2.67 -1.15 -11.77
CA VAL A 17 3.34 -0.21 -10.88
C VAL A 17 4.10 -1.01 -9.80
N PRO A 18 5.41 -0.78 -9.64
CA PRO A 18 6.17 -1.38 -8.54
C PRO A 18 5.79 -0.68 -7.23
N ILE A 19 5.34 -1.47 -6.25
CA ILE A 19 5.04 -1.02 -4.90
C ILE A 19 6.17 -1.50 -3.99
N ILE A 20 6.82 -0.56 -3.32
CA ILE A 20 7.89 -0.82 -2.37
C ILE A 20 7.30 -0.66 -0.96
N TYR A 21 7.47 -1.67 -0.13
CA TYR A 21 7.01 -1.64 1.26
C TYR A 21 8.02 -2.30 2.19
N ASN A 22 7.97 -1.94 3.47
CA ASN A 22 8.84 -2.55 4.46
C ASN A 22 8.39 -4.00 4.78
N SER A 23 9.29 -4.97 4.71
CA SER A 23 9.02 -6.39 5.01
C SER A 23 8.31 -6.65 6.33
N GLY A 24 8.52 -5.81 7.36
CA GLY A 24 7.79 -5.91 8.64
C GLY A 24 6.29 -5.61 8.54
N LEU A 25 5.85 -4.98 7.45
CA LEU A 25 4.45 -4.66 7.17
C LEU A 25 3.75 -5.72 6.31
N LYS A 26 4.45 -6.76 5.88
CA LYS A 26 3.92 -7.80 4.96
C LYS A 26 2.61 -8.42 5.45
N GLU A 27 2.52 -8.73 6.75
CA GLU A 27 1.31 -9.32 7.35
C GLU A 27 0.10 -8.36 7.37
N TYR A 28 0.37 -7.05 7.37
CA TYR A 28 -0.66 -6.02 7.34
C TYR A 28 -1.07 -5.74 5.89
N ILE A 29 -0.10 -5.58 4.99
CA ILE A 29 -0.31 -5.18 3.59
C ILE A 29 -0.91 -6.30 2.74
N GLY A 30 -0.66 -7.57 3.06
CA GLY A 30 -1.17 -8.70 2.28
C GLY A 30 -2.71 -8.74 2.15
N ASN A 31 -3.44 -8.03 3.01
CA ASN A 31 -4.91 -7.93 2.97
C ASN A 31 -5.40 -6.51 2.64
N LEU A 32 -4.52 -5.56 2.35
CA LEU A 32 -4.91 -4.20 2.02
C LEU A 32 -5.23 -4.08 0.54
N THR A 33 -6.29 -3.36 0.23
CA THR A 33 -6.58 -2.86 -1.11
C THR A 33 -6.30 -1.37 -1.12
N ILE A 34 -5.38 -0.94 -1.98
CA ILE A 34 -5.07 0.49 -2.17
C ILE A 34 -5.71 0.93 -3.48
N ASP A 35 -6.76 1.75 -3.37
CA ASP A 35 -7.40 2.41 -4.50
C ASP A 35 -6.92 3.86 -4.59
N TYR A 36 -7.02 4.45 -5.77
CA TYR A 36 -6.84 5.89 -5.97
C TYR A 36 -8.15 6.52 -6.39
N ASP A 37 -8.67 7.44 -5.57
CA ASP A 37 -9.86 8.22 -5.91
C ASP A 37 -9.43 9.60 -6.43
N ASN A 38 -9.94 9.96 -7.60
CA ASN A 38 -9.66 11.25 -8.27
C ASN A 38 -10.88 12.20 -8.25
N SER A 39 -11.92 11.86 -7.50
CA SER A 39 -13.15 12.65 -7.40
C SER A 39 -12.93 13.84 -6.46
N MET A 40 -13.47 15.00 -6.82
CA MET A 40 -13.55 16.12 -5.86
C MET A 40 -14.63 15.84 -4.81
N PRO A 41 -14.44 16.22 -3.54
CA PRO A 41 -13.37 17.05 -3.00
C PRO A 41 -12.14 16.29 -2.45
N GLN A 42 -12.18 14.96 -2.36
CA GLN A 42 -11.08 14.15 -1.80
C GLN A 42 -10.37 13.36 -2.91
N ARG A 43 -9.27 13.91 -3.40
CA ARG A 43 -8.32 13.17 -4.23
C ARG A 43 -7.26 12.53 -3.34
N GLY A 44 -7.03 11.24 -3.48
CA GLY A 44 -6.01 10.56 -2.69
C GLY A 44 -6.05 9.04 -2.79
N PHE A 45 -5.10 8.42 -2.09
CA PHE A 45 -5.06 6.97 -1.92
C PHE A 45 -6.01 6.56 -0.81
N ILE A 46 -6.90 5.61 -1.12
CA ILE A 46 -7.81 4.98 -0.16
C ILE A 46 -7.24 3.61 0.15
N ILE A 47 -6.85 3.42 1.41
CA ILE A 47 -6.38 2.13 1.91
C ILE A 47 -7.56 1.46 2.61
N LYS A 48 -8.01 0.32 2.07
CA LYS A 48 -9.08 -0.50 2.64
C LYS A 48 -8.47 -1.78 3.19
N ASP A 49 -8.80 -2.11 4.43
CA ASP A 49 -8.48 -3.42 4.99
C ASP A 49 -9.58 -4.42 4.63
N SER A 50 -9.19 -5.58 4.11
CA SER A 50 -10.08 -6.72 3.82
C SER A 50 -10.58 -7.41 5.10
N LYS A 51 -9.94 -7.19 6.26
CA LYS A 51 -10.46 -7.71 7.52
C LYS A 51 -11.67 -6.90 7.97
N PRO A 52 -12.88 -7.49 8.08
CA PRO A 52 -13.95 -6.83 8.83
C PRO A 52 -13.44 -6.64 10.26
N PHE A 53 -13.57 -5.43 10.80
CA PHE A 53 -13.48 -5.20 12.24
C PHE A 53 -14.45 -6.17 12.91
N ARG A 54 -13.94 -7.29 13.43
CA ARG A 54 -14.68 -8.12 14.39
C ARG A 54 -14.63 -7.37 15.70
N CYS A 55 -15.70 -6.65 16.01
CA CYS A 55 -16.02 -6.19 17.36
C CYS A 55 -16.16 -7.38 18.31
#